data_AF-A0A178AP74-F1
#
_entry.id   AF-A0A178AP74-F1
#
_cell.length_a   1.000
_cell.length_b   1.000
_cell.length_c   1.000
_cell.angle_alpha   90.00
_cell.angle_beta   90.00
_cell.angle_gamma   90.00
#
_symmetry.space_group_name_H-M   'P 1'
#
loop_
_entity.id
_entity.type
_entity.pdbx_description
1 polymer ?
#
loop_
_entity_poly.entity_id
_entity_poly.type
_entity_poly.pdbx_seq_one_letter_code
_entity_poly.pdbx_strand_id
1 'polypeptide(L)'
;MSVNVDEGARKLGEKCLGEVEEGDLGDVLKSLRELRFSRGDGTSTQAPLPPIFSGIPALDALLPAHQPHLELISPPPSHHPSGSGKSSLLYLIIAHAVLPPSLASISLSGQNGALILFDPLHHFSVSRLASVMLSILHTRLNDAGKELNVAELRSLISSCLMHVHVFRPQSWAAMLATLRALPEYLFDGSRHRSMHRRIHSIVLEDVDAFVWAIRSNTHISQLHQPNSTTQNTLSTASAQLTSLLHRLTTQFSCSAILTSHSTTPTSFRPALPLSWPQDMSVTRLAVRRVGVNKFKPQVSVEEAEGERAKRWEVVSRGRFECWKVVGVGGKDGEGFVFRVGGRGVRVEEGAE
;
A
#
# COMPACT_ATOMS: atom_id res chain seq x y z
N MET A 1 22.75 -67.81 0.86
CA MET A 1 23.04 -66.59 1.63
C MET A 1 22.49 -65.40 0.85
N SER A 2 21.23 -65.05 1.05
CA SER A 2 20.57 -63.95 0.33
C SER A 2 19.44 -63.43 1.22
N VAL A 3 19.82 -62.74 2.29
CA VAL A 3 18.88 -62.12 3.22
C VAL A 3 19.41 -60.71 3.50
N ASN A 4 18.50 -59.72 3.47
CA ASN A 4 18.67 -58.36 3.99
C ASN A 4 19.28 -57.25 3.10
N VAL A 5 18.98 -57.18 1.80
CA VAL A 5 19.13 -55.89 1.08
C VAL A 5 17.79 -55.15 0.98
N ASP A 6 16.69 -55.89 0.81
CA ASP A 6 15.36 -55.32 0.54
C ASP A 6 14.69 -54.70 1.78
N GLU A 7 14.88 -55.30 2.96
CA GLU A 7 14.32 -54.78 4.22
C GLU A 7 15.01 -53.47 4.68
N GLY A 8 16.28 -53.29 4.31
CA GLY A 8 17.04 -52.07 4.58
C GLY A 8 16.56 -50.89 3.72
N ALA A 9 16.30 -51.14 2.43
CA ALA A 9 15.75 -50.14 1.51
C ALA A 9 14.32 -49.74 1.90
N ARG A 10 13.50 -50.70 2.33
CA ARG A 10 12.11 -50.45 2.78
C ARG A 10 12.06 -49.57 4.04
N LYS A 11 12.90 -49.87 5.04
CA LYS A 11 13.01 -49.06 6.26
C LYS A 11 13.58 -47.67 6.03
N LEU A 12 14.51 -47.53 5.08
CA LEU A 12 15.01 -46.21 4.67
C LEU A 12 13.92 -45.39 3.97
N GLY A 13 13.13 -46.02 3.09
CA GLY A 13 11.99 -45.38 2.42
C GLY A 13 10.90 -44.92 3.39
N GLU A 14 10.53 -45.76 4.37
CA GLU A 14 9.56 -45.41 5.42
C GLU A 14 10.08 -44.27 6.33
N LYS A 15 11.39 -44.24 6.63
CA LYS A 15 12.00 -43.16 7.42
C LYS A 15 12.07 -41.84 6.64
N CYS A 16 12.44 -41.88 5.36
CA CYS A 16 12.48 -40.69 4.52
C CYS A 16 11.08 -40.11 4.25
N LEU A 17 10.02 -40.93 4.19
CA LEU A 17 8.63 -40.47 4.07
C LEU A 17 8.12 -39.82 5.36
N GLY A 18 8.62 -40.23 6.54
CA GLY A 18 8.28 -39.61 7.82
C GLY A 18 8.99 -38.27 8.08
N GLU A 19 10.03 -37.94 7.30
CA GLU A 19 10.78 -36.68 7.38
C GLU A 19 10.30 -35.64 6.34
N VAL A 20 9.31 -35.98 5.50
CA VAL A 20 8.65 -35.02 4.62
C VAL A 20 7.55 -34.32 5.40
N GLU A 21 7.89 -33.17 6.00
CA GLU A 21 6.86 -32.21 6.40
C GLU A 21 6.19 -31.66 5.13
N GLU A 22 4.91 -31.99 4.93
CA GLU A 22 4.06 -31.34 3.94
C GLU A 22 3.85 -29.87 4.36
N GLY A 23 4.83 -29.02 4.07
CA GLY A 23 4.71 -27.58 4.23
C GLY A 23 3.81 -26.99 3.15
N ASP A 24 2.94 -26.04 3.51
CA ASP A 24 2.23 -25.23 2.52
C ASP A 24 3.25 -24.48 1.67
N LEU A 25 3.02 -24.39 0.36
CA LEU A 25 3.86 -23.59 -0.55
C LEU A 25 3.93 -22.14 -0.07
N GLY A 26 2.89 -21.65 0.62
CA GLY A 26 2.87 -20.37 1.31
C GLY A 26 3.98 -20.22 2.35
N ASP A 27 4.23 -21.24 3.17
CA ASP A 27 5.29 -21.23 4.19
C ASP A 27 6.68 -21.25 3.55
N VAL A 28 6.87 -22.03 2.48
CA VAL A 28 8.12 -22.05 1.72
C VAL A 28 8.41 -20.68 1.08
N LEU A 29 7.40 -20.02 0.51
CA LEU A 29 7.53 -18.68 -0.06
C LEU A 29 7.79 -17.61 1.01
N LYS A 30 7.22 -17.77 2.21
CA LYS A 30 7.48 -16.92 3.37
C LYS A 30 8.93 -17.08 3.85
N SER A 31 9.40 -18.30 4.04
CA SER A 31 10.79 -18.59 4.44
C SER A 31 11.81 -18.13 3.39
N LEU A 32 11.52 -18.28 2.10
CA LEU A 32 12.38 -17.77 1.03
C LEU A 32 12.49 -16.24 1.04
N ARG A 33 11.45 -15.53 1.47
CA ARG A 33 11.52 -14.07 1.66
C ARG A 33 12.33 -13.70 2.87
N GLU A 34 12.12 -14.37 3.99
CA GLU A 34 12.94 -14.20 5.20
C GLU A 34 14.43 -14.40 4.86
N LEU A 35 14.76 -15.44 4.10
CA LEU A 35 16.11 -15.70 3.60
C LEU A 35 16.64 -14.62 2.63
N ARG A 36 15.81 -14.06 1.76
CA ARG A 36 16.21 -12.92 0.91
C ARG A 36 16.50 -11.66 1.72
N PHE A 37 15.82 -11.45 2.84
CA PHE A 37 16.13 -10.35 3.76
C PHE A 37 17.41 -10.62 4.56
N SER A 38 17.75 -11.89 4.84
CA SER A 38 19.00 -12.27 5.51
C SER A 38 20.23 -12.25 4.61
N ARG A 39 20.08 -12.33 3.28
CA ARG A 39 21.21 -12.38 2.32
C ARG A 39 21.67 -10.97 1.91
N GLY A 40 21.97 -10.14 2.91
CA GLY A 40 22.81 -8.95 2.78
C GLY A 40 24.27 -9.34 3.05
N ASP A 41 25.12 -9.10 2.07
CA ASP A 41 26.54 -9.37 1.93
C ASP A 41 27.33 -9.75 3.21
N GLY A 42 27.86 -10.97 3.23
CA GLY A 42 28.82 -11.41 4.23
C GLY A 42 30.19 -10.82 3.96
N THR A 43 30.41 -9.56 4.32
CA THR A 43 31.67 -8.96 4.82
C THR A 43 31.52 -7.44 4.88
N SER A 44 30.92 -6.91 5.93
CA SER A 44 31.27 -5.61 6.54
C SER A 44 30.33 -5.33 7.71
N THR A 45 30.86 -4.65 8.73
CA THR A 45 30.18 -4.19 9.96
C THR A 45 29.13 -3.10 9.71
N GLN A 46 28.30 -3.22 8.67
CA GLN A 46 27.14 -2.35 8.46
C GLN A 46 25.89 -2.96 9.10
N ALA A 47 25.17 -2.12 9.85
CA ALA A 47 23.86 -2.45 10.39
C ALA A 47 22.95 -3.01 9.27
N PRO A 48 22.10 -4.02 9.56
CA PRO A 48 21.24 -4.63 8.55
C PRO A 48 20.37 -3.56 7.89
N LEU A 49 20.47 -3.46 6.55
CA LEU A 49 19.68 -2.52 5.77
C LEU A 49 18.19 -2.79 6.00
N PRO A 50 17.37 -1.76 6.22
CA PRO A 50 15.94 -1.94 6.44
C PRO A 50 15.31 -2.59 5.19
N PRO A 51 14.33 -3.50 5.37
CA PRO A 51 13.71 -4.21 4.27
C PRO A 51 12.96 -3.25 3.35
N ILE A 52 13.17 -3.42 2.05
CA ILE A 52 12.59 -2.57 1.02
C ILE A 52 11.17 -3.05 0.74
N PHE A 53 10.19 -2.42 1.40
CA PHE A 53 8.77 -2.71 1.17
C PHE A 53 8.24 -2.00 -0.07
N SER A 54 8.50 -0.70 -0.19
CA SER A 54 7.91 0.16 -1.22
C SER A 54 8.94 0.62 -2.26
N GLY A 55 10.24 0.63 -1.92
CA GLY A 55 11.27 1.24 -2.77
C GLY A 55 11.35 2.76 -2.58
N ILE A 56 10.65 3.28 -1.58
CA ILE A 56 10.63 4.69 -1.18
C ILE A 56 11.29 4.76 0.21
N PRO A 57 12.57 5.15 0.31
CA PRO A 57 13.33 5.05 1.56
C PRO A 57 12.64 5.71 2.76
N ALA A 58 12.06 6.90 2.56
CA ALA A 58 11.36 7.63 3.62
C ALA A 58 10.07 6.94 4.10
N LEU A 59 9.39 6.19 3.22
CA LEU A 59 8.24 5.39 3.60
C LEU A 59 8.70 4.10 4.29
N ASP A 60 9.70 3.42 3.72
CA ASP A 60 10.23 2.17 4.25
C ASP A 60 10.80 2.34 5.67
N ALA A 61 11.38 3.52 5.98
CA ALA A 61 11.83 3.87 7.33
C ALA A 61 10.71 3.94 8.38
N LEU A 62 9.45 4.16 7.96
CA LEU A 62 8.29 4.18 8.87
C LEU A 62 7.69 2.78 9.10
N LEU A 63 8.11 1.78 8.35
CA LEU A 63 7.48 0.47 8.31
C LEU A 63 8.28 -0.56 9.12
N PRO A 64 7.59 -1.54 9.74
CA PRO A 64 8.25 -2.66 10.39
C PRO A 64 8.99 -3.53 9.37
N ALA A 65 9.92 -4.34 9.86
CA ALA A 65 10.77 -5.17 9.00
C ALA A 65 10.03 -6.29 8.25
N HIS A 66 8.86 -6.71 8.74
CA HIS A 66 8.06 -7.79 8.15
C HIS A 66 6.88 -7.23 7.35
N GLN A 67 6.37 -8.01 6.39
CA GLN A 67 5.31 -7.66 5.42
C GLN A 67 4.30 -6.64 5.98
N PRO A 68 4.47 -5.34 5.71
CA PRO A 68 3.68 -4.33 6.39
C PRO A 68 2.32 -4.21 5.71
N HIS A 69 1.25 -4.40 6.47
CA HIS A 69 -0.07 -3.92 6.06
C HIS A 69 -0.17 -2.43 6.41
N LEU A 70 -0.80 -1.66 5.54
CA LEU A 70 -0.77 -0.20 5.60
C LEU A 70 -2.18 0.38 5.61
N GLU A 71 -2.43 1.32 6.51
CA GLU A 71 -3.57 2.22 6.45
C GLU A 71 -3.09 3.65 6.19
N LEU A 72 -3.45 4.23 5.05
CA LEU A 72 -3.26 5.65 4.75
C LEU A 72 -4.52 6.41 5.16
N ILE A 73 -4.40 7.28 6.16
CA ILE A 73 -5.54 7.98 6.76
C ILE A 73 -5.33 9.47 6.66
N SER A 74 -6.36 10.20 6.24
CA SER A 74 -6.32 11.66 6.27
C SER A 74 -7.42 12.24 7.15
N PRO A 75 -7.30 13.51 7.57
CA PRO A 75 -8.39 14.20 8.24
C PRO A 75 -9.67 14.22 7.38
N PRO A 76 -10.85 14.45 7.99
CA PRO A 76 -12.09 14.64 7.26
C PRO A 76 -11.99 15.78 6.23
N PRO A 77 -12.72 15.70 5.10
CA PRO A 77 -12.66 16.71 4.02
C PRO A 77 -12.94 18.15 4.47
N SER A 78 -13.74 18.33 5.52
CA SER A 78 -14.11 19.66 6.05
C SER A 78 -12.93 20.47 6.62
N HIS A 79 -11.77 19.86 6.83
CA HIS A 79 -10.60 20.53 7.38
C HIS A 79 -9.67 21.17 6.33
N HIS A 80 -9.80 20.82 5.05
CA HIS A 80 -9.08 21.49 3.97
C HIS A 80 -9.80 21.29 2.62
N PRO A 81 -10.11 22.36 1.85
CA PRO A 81 -10.79 22.25 0.55
C PRO A 81 -9.94 21.60 -0.57
N SER A 82 -8.79 21.02 -0.23
CA SER A 82 -7.88 20.41 -1.19
C SER A 82 -7.53 19.02 -0.70
N GLY A 83 -7.39 18.08 -1.65
CA GLY A 83 -7.12 16.68 -1.34
C GLY A 83 -5.93 16.50 -0.40
N SER A 84 -5.99 15.47 0.45
CA SER A 84 -5.04 15.23 1.53
C SER A 84 -3.71 14.58 1.11
N GLY A 85 -3.56 14.21 -0.17
CA GLY A 85 -2.34 13.61 -0.72
C GLY A 85 -2.32 12.08 -0.69
N LYS A 86 -3.30 11.40 -0.09
CA LYS A 86 -3.37 9.92 -0.01
C LYS A 86 -3.24 9.25 -1.37
N SER A 87 -4.12 9.59 -2.32
CA SER A 87 -4.09 9.02 -3.67
C SER A 87 -2.77 9.33 -4.38
N SER A 88 -2.19 10.51 -4.15
CA SER A 88 -0.88 10.87 -4.75
C SER A 88 0.26 10.00 -4.21
N LEU A 89 0.32 9.79 -2.90
CA LEU A 89 1.26 8.86 -2.29
C LEU A 89 1.02 7.44 -2.79
N LEU A 90 -0.25 7.04 -2.96
CA LEU A 90 -0.61 5.75 -3.50
C LEU A 90 -0.11 5.56 -4.95
N TYR A 91 -0.24 6.57 -5.82
CA TYR A 91 0.36 6.51 -7.17
C TYR A 91 1.87 6.30 -7.12
N LEU A 92 2.58 6.90 -6.17
CA LEU A 92 4.02 6.71 -6.01
C LEU A 92 4.34 5.26 -5.60
N ILE A 93 3.61 4.73 -4.61
CA ILE A 93 3.75 3.33 -4.17
C ILE A 93 3.46 2.37 -5.32
N ILE A 94 2.36 2.58 -6.06
CA ILE A 94 1.98 1.73 -7.20
C ILE A 94 3.05 1.79 -8.29
N ALA A 95 3.59 2.97 -8.60
CA ALA A 95 4.64 3.12 -9.60
C ALA A 95 5.89 2.27 -9.24
N HIS A 96 6.39 2.38 -8.01
CA HIS A 96 7.52 1.55 -7.57
C HIS A 96 7.18 0.05 -7.50
N ALA A 97 5.94 -0.31 -7.15
CA ALA A 97 5.51 -1.70 -7.12
C ALA A 97 5.65 -2.39 -8.48
N VAL A 98 5.29 -1.72 -9.58
CA VAL A 98 5.21 -2.35 -10.91
C VAL A 98 6.38 -2.03 -11.86
N LEU A 99 7.11 -0.93 -11.63
CA LEU A 99 8.34 -0.62 -12.36
C LEU A 99 9.40 -1.70 -12.14
N PRO A 100 10.30 -1.95 -13.12
CA PRO A 100 11.39 -2.89 -12.93
C PRO A 100 12.41 -2.35 -11.91
N PRO A 101 13.19 -3.22 -11.25
CA PRO A 101 14.22 -2.79 -10.29
C PRO A 101 15.32 -1.94 -10.94
N SER A 102 15.61 -2.20 -12.22
CA SER A 102 16.59 -1.45 -12.97
C SER A 102 16.22 -1.34 -14.44
N LEU A 103 16.81 -0.34 -15.11
CA LEU A 103 16.68 -0.09 -16.54
C LEU A 103 18.03 0.40 -17.07
N ALA A 104 18.59 -0.28 -18.08
CA ALA A 104 19.92 0.05 -18.62
C ALA A 104 21.00 0.21 -17.52
N SER A 105 20.99 -0.68 -16.53
CA SER A 105 21.88 -0.69 -15.35
C SER A 105 21.68 0.49 -14.37
N ILE A 106 20.62 1.27 -14.52
CA ILE A 106 20.22 2.32 -13.56
C ILE A 106 19.22 1.72 -12.59
N SER A 107 19.44 1.89 -11.29
CA SER A 107 18.47 1.49 -10.27
C SER A 107 17.25 2.41 -10.30
N LEU A 108 16.06 1.82 -10.41
CA LEU A 108 14.79 2.54 -10.33
C LEU A 108 14.10 2.35 -8.97
N SER A 109 14.66 1.51 -8.10
CA SER A 109 14.00 1.05 -6.86
C SER A 109 12.60 0.47 -7.13
N GLY A 110 12.37 -0.10 -8.31
CA GLY A 110 11.14 -0.80 -8.66
C GLY A 110 11.15 -2.24 -8.18
N GLN A 111 9.98 -2.88 -8.13
CA GLN A 111 9.85 -4.23 -7.59
C GLN A 111 9.37 -5.28 -8.60
N ASN A 112 9.08 -4.86 -9.84
CA ASN A 112 8.59 -5.72 -10.92
C ASN A 112 7.42 -6.63 -10.49
N GLY A 113 6.55 -6.12 -9.62
CA GLY A 113 5.38 -6.81 -9.12
C GLY A 113 4.14 -6.56 -9.99
N ALA A 114 3.05 -7.19 -9.58
CA ALA A 114 1.69 -6.86 -10.01
C ALA A 114 0.89 -6.31 -8.81
N LEU A 115 -0.07 -5.44 -9.10
CA LEU A 115 -0.85 -4.74 -8.09
C LEU A 115 -2.34 -4.94 -8.35
N ILE A 116 -3.10 -5.15 -7.28
CA ILE A 116 -4.55 -5.27 -7.33
C ILE A 116 -5.12 -4.02 -6.66
N LEU A 117 -5.97 -3.28 -7.35
CA LEU A 117 -6.59 -2.04 -6.87
C LEU A 117 -8.11 -2.16 -6.92
N PHE A 118 -8.75 -1.83 -5.82
CA PHE A 118 -10.20 -1.65 -5.73
C PHE A 118 -10.50 -0.16 -5.64
N ASP A 119 -11.21 0.35 -6.64
CA ASP A 119 -11.53 1.77 -6.83
C ASP A 119 -13.07 1.94 -7.00
N PRO A 120 -13.86 1.81 -5.93
CA PRO A 120 -15.31 1.99 -5.98
C PRO A 120 -15.75 3.38 -6.44
N LEU A 121 -14.93 4.42 -6.22
CA LEU A 121 -15.28 5.81 -6.51
C LEU A 121 -14.77 6.30 -7.89
N HIS A 122 -14.12 5.43 -8.67
CA HIS A 122 -13.55 5.78 -9.98
C HIS A 122 -12.53 6.93 -9.92
N HIS A 123 -11.77 7.03 -8.83
CA HIS A 123 -10.75 8.06 -8.63
C HIS A 123 -9.42 7.70 -9.29
N PHE A 124 -9.20 6.42 -9.61
CA PHE A 124 -7.95 5.98 -10.20
C PHE A 124 -7.82 6.39 -11.68
N SER A 125 -6.70 7.03 -11.99
CA SER A 125 -6.34 7.57 -13.30
C SER A 125 -5.03 6.93 -13.77
N VAL A 126 -5.15 6.09 -14.80
CA VAL A 126 -4.00 5.46 -15.46
C VAL A 126 -3.04 6.53 -16.00
N SER A 127 -3.56 7.62 -16.56
CA SER A 127 -2.76 8.73 -17.07
C SER A 127 -1.93 9.40 -15.96
N ARG A 128 -2.51 9.55 -14.76
CA ARG A 128 -1.77 10.08 -13.61
C ARG A 128 -0.68 9.12 -13.16
N LEU A 129 -0.96 7.82 -13.09
CA LEU A 129 0.05 6.81 -12.76
C LEU A 129 1.21 6.82 -13.77
N ALA A 130 0.89 6.82 -15.07
CA ALA A 130 1.88 6.91 -16.14
C ALA A 130 2.75 8.16 -16.01
N SER A 131 2.16 9.31 -15.66
CA SER A 131 2.90 10.55 -15.42
C SER A 131 3.88 10.43 -14.25
N VAL A 132 3.45 9.78 -13.15
CA VAL A 132 4.31 9.53 -11.98
C VAL A 132 5.47 8.59 -12.36
N MET A 133 5.19 7.49 -13.05
CA MET A 133 6.22 6.57 -13.55
C MET A 133 7.22 7.30 -14.45
N LEU A 134 6.73 8.11 -15.39
CA LEU A 134 7.57 8.88 -16.30
C LEU A 134 8.46 9.86 -15.55
N SER A 135 7.95 10.53 -14.51
CA SER A 135 8.78 11.39 -13.67
C SER A 135 9.84 10.62 -12.88
N ILE A 136 9.57 9.40 -12.41
CA ILE A 136 10.58 8.58 -11.74
C ILE A 136 11.69 8.22 -12.73
N LEU A 137 11.31 7.74 -13.92
CA LEU A 137 12.24 7.36 -14.98
C LEU A 137 13.10 8.54 -15.41
N HIS A 138 12.51 9.70 -15.71
CA HIS A 138 13.27 10.90 -16.09
C HIS A 138 14.25 11.35 -15.01
N THR A 139 13.83 11.39 -13.74
CA THR A 139 14.75 11.77 -12.66
C THR A 139 15.94 10.82 -12.62
N ARG A 140 15.70 9.50 -12.59
CA ARG A 140 16.79 8.50 -12.49
C ARG A 140 17.69 8.46 -13.71
N LEU A 141 17.14 8.65 -14.90
CA LEU A 141 17.91 8.71 -16.15
C LEU A 141 18.80 9.95 -16.19
N ASN A 142 18.25 11.11 -15.83
CA ASN A 142 19.00 12.36 -15.77
C ASN A 142 20.12 12.30 -14.72
N ASP A 143 19.84 11.76 -13.53
CA ASP A 143 20.85 11.58 -12.48
C ASP A 143 22.02 10.69 -12.94
N ALA A 144 21.73 9.73 -13.83
CA ALA A 144 22.72 8.83 -14.41
C ALA A 144 23.33 9.34 -15.74
N GLY A 145 22.97 10.55 -16.18
CA GLY A 145 23.43 11.12 -17.45
C GLY A 145 23.03 10.33 -18.70
N LYS A 146 21.94 9.56 -18.63
CA LYS A 146 21.42 8.78 -19.77
C LYS A 146 20.12 9.38 -20.27
N GLU A 147 19.88 9.25 -21.57
CA GLU A 147 18.58 9.53 -22.17
C GLU A 147 18.06 8.27 -22.85
N LEU A 148 16.77 8.01 -22.70
CA LEU A 148 16.04 7.02 -23.49
C LEU A 148 15.12 7.75 -24.44
N ASN A 149 14.90 7.15 -25.60
CA ASN A 149 13.93 7.73 -26.54
C ASN A 149 12.50 7.58 -25.98
N VAL A 150 11.60 8.44 -26.46
CA VAL A 150 10.21 8.50 -26.00
C VAL A 150 9.46 7.18 -26.27
N ALA A 151 9.82 6.46 -27.33
CA ALA A 151 9.18 5.21 -27.71
C ALA A 151 9.48 4.08 -26.70
N GLU A 152 10.74 3.97 -26.26
CA GLU A 152 11.19 3.03 -25.24
C GLU A 152 10.52 3.30 -23.90
N LEU A 153 10.49 4.57 -23.46
CA LEU A 153 9.79 4.96 -22.23
C LEU A 153 8.31 4.61 -22.29
N ARG A 154 7.64 4.90 -23.40
CA ARG A 154 6.22 4.58 -23.59
C ARG A 154 5.98 3.07 -23.60
N SER A 155 6.84 2.30 -24.26
CA SER A 155 6.75 0.84 -24.29
C SER A 155 6.92 0.23 -22.89
N LEU A 156 7.92 0.71 -22.13
CA LEU A 156 8.16 0.29 -20.76
C LEU A 156 6.97 0.60 -19.85
N ILE A 157 6.47 1.85 -19.88
CA ILE A 157 5.32 2.26 -19.05
C ILE A 157 4.10 1.43 -19.42
N SER A 158 3.82 1.25 -20.71
CA SER A 158 2.68 0.46 -21.18
C SER A 158 2.77 -0.99 -20.69
N SER A 159 3.96 -1.60 -20.76
CA SER A 159 4.22 -2.94 -20.24
C SER A 159 3.99 -3.01 -18.73
N CYS A 160 4.48 -2.04 -17.95
CA CYS A 160 4.28 -1.99 -16.50
C CYS A 160 2.81 -1.82 -16.11
N LEU A 161 2.04 -1.01 -16.85
CA LEU A 161 0.62 -0.76 -16.59
C LEU A 161 -0.26 -2.00 -16.81
N MET A 162 0.17 -2.97 -17.64
CA MET A 162 -0.54 -4.25 -17.81
C MET A 162 -0.60 -5.09 -16.52
N HIS A 163 0.19 -4.73 -15.51
CA HIS A 163 0.27 -5.42 -14.23
C HIS A 163 -0.46 -4.70 -13.09
N VAL A 164 -1.29 -3.70 -13.42
CA VAL A 164 -2.20 -3.04 -12.48
C VAL A 164 -3.62 -3.51 -12.78
N HIS A 165 -4.17 -4.34 -11.88
CA HIS A 165 -5.51 -4.90 -11.99
C HIS A 165 -6.50 -4.03 -11.24
N VAL A 166 -7.40 -3.35 -11.94
CA VAL A 166 -8.35 -2.41 -11.34
C VAL A 166 -9.76 -2.99 -11.31
N PHE A 167 -10.35 -3.07 -10.12
CA PHE A 167 -11.72 -3.52 -9.88
C PHE A 167 -12.55 -2.36 -9.32
N ARG A 168 -13.80 -2.21 -9.78
CA ARG A 168 -14.66 -1.08 -9.36
C ARG A 168 -16.01 -1.57 -8.81
N PRO A 169 -16.01 -2.24 -7.65
CA PRO A 169 -17.24 -2.73 -7.05
C PRO A 169 -18.16 -1.57 -6.67
N GLN A 170 -19.46 -1.68 -7.01
CA GLN A 170 -20.45 -0.64 -6.75
C GLN A 170 -21.20 -0.82 -5.41
N SER A 171 -20.89 -1.88 -4.66
CA SER A 171 -21.49 -2.15 -3.35
C SER A 171 -20.53 -2.93 -2.46
N TRP A 172 -20.80 -2.91 -1.14
CA TRP A 172 -20.05 -3.69 -0.17
C TRP A 172 -20.05 -5.19 -0.50
N ALA A 173 -21.23 -5.73 -0.87
CA ALA A 173 -21.37 -7.14 -1.25
C ALA A 173 -20.54 -7.47 -2.51
N ALA A 174 -20.57 -6.60 -3.52
CA ALA A 174 -19.76 -6.76 -4.73
C ALA A 174 -18.26 -6.72 -4.40
N MET A 175 -17.82 -5.83 -3.50
CA MET A 175 -16.41 -5.79 -3.08
C MET A 175 -15.98 -7.11 -2.43
N LEU A 176 -16.77 -7.63 -1.48
CA LEU A 176 -16.47 -8.91 -0.83
C LEU A 176 -16.50 -10.08 -1.82
N ALA A 177 -17.44 -10.09 -2.77
CA ALA A 177 -17.52 -11.11 -3.81
C ALA A 177 -16.26 -11.09 -4.70
N THR A 178 -15.85 -9.91 -5.17
CA THR A 178 -14.64 -9.75 -5.97
C THR A 178 -13.39 -10.16 -5.21
N LEU A 179 -13.24 -9.78 -3.93
CA LEU A 179 -12.13 -10.24 -3.08
C LEU A 179 -12.08 -11.77 -2.97
N ARG A 180 -13.24 -12.45 -2.85
CA ARG A 180 -13.31 -13.91 -2.80
C ARG A 180 -12.94 -14.57 -4.13
N ALA A 181 -13.24 -13.91 -5.26
CA ALA A 181 -12.94 -14.40 -6.61
C ALA A 181 -11.50 -14.11 -7.06
N LEU A 182 -10.71 -13.32 -6.30
CA LEU A 182 -9.34 -12.99 -6.67
C LEU A 182 -8.45 -14.21 -6.93
N PRO A 183 -8.45 -15.28 -6.13
CA PRO A 183 -7.63 -16.46 -6.41
C PRO A 183 -7.94 -17.06 -7.79
N GLU A 184 -9.22 -17.21 -8.14
CA GLU A 184 -9.62 -17.73 -9.46
C GLU A 184 -9.14 -16.82 -10.59
N TYR A 185 -9.31 -15.51 -10.43
CA TYR A 185 -8.85 -14.54 -11.42
C TYR A 185 -7.33 -14.55 -11.60
N LEU A 186 -6.56 -14.58 -10.51
CA LEU A 186 -5.11 -14.44 -10.51
C LEU A 186 -4.37 -15.72 -10.89
N PHE A 187 -4.99 -16.88 -10.76
CA PHE A 187 -4.44 -18.16 -11.19
C PHE A 187 -4.88 -18.57 -12.61
N ASP A 188 -5.69 -17.73 -13.28
CA ASP A 188 -6.08 -17.91 -14.66
C ASP A 188 -5.22 -17.03 -15.59
N GLY A 189 -4.13 -17.60 -16.08
CA GLY A 189 -3.21 -16.94 -17.01
C GLY A 189 -3.82 -16.55 -18.37
N SER A 190 -5.03 -17.00 -18.69
CA SER A 190 -5.76 -16.53 -19.88
C SER A 190 -6.41 -15.16 -19.66
N ARG A 191 -6.71 -14.79 -18.42
CA ARG A 191 -7.38 -13.53 -18.06
C ARG A 191 -6.42 -12.35 -17.94
N HIS A 192 -5.13 -12.60 -17.73
CA HIS A 192 -4.15 -11.55 -17.54
C HIS A 192 -2.70 -11.98 -17.75
N ARG A 193 -1.79 -10.99 -17.86
CA ARG A 193 -0.36 -11.22 -18.17
C ARG A 193 0.56 -11.25 -16.95
N SER A 194 0.01 -11.26 -15.73
CA SER A 194 0.78 -11.07 -14.50
C SER A 194 1.19 -12.35 -13.78
N MET A 195 0.88 -13.53 -14.31
CA MET A 195 1.21 -14.84 -13.71
C MET A 195 2.69 -15.01 -13.34
N HIS A 196 3.59 -14.35 -14.07
CA HIS A 196 5.03 -14.40 -13.83
C HIS A 196 5.54 -13.38 -12.81
N ARG A 197 4.65 -12.58 -12.21
CA ARG A 197 5.00 -11.55 -11.23
C ARG A 197 4.36 -11.87 -9.89
N ARG A 198 5.10 -11.58 -8.82
CA ARG A 198 4.52 -11.61 -7.48
C ARG A 198 3.44 -10.53 -7.36
N ILE A 199 2.42 -10.81 -6.56
CA ILE A 199 1.50 -9.76 -6.11
C ILE A 199 2.23 -8.92 -5.07
N HIS A 200 2.38 -7.63 -5.35
CA HIS A 200 2.96 -6.66 -4.42
C HIS A 200 1.99 -6.36 -3.28
N SER A 201 0.78 -5.94 -3.64
CA SER A 201 -0.24 -5.59 -2.66
C SER A 201 -1.66 -5.64 -3.23
N ILE A 202 -2.61 -5.85 -2.32
CA ILE A 202 -4.04 -5.57 -2.53
C ILE A 202 -4.33 -4.19 -1.96
N VAL A 203 -4.83 -3.29 -2.80
CA VAL A 203 -5.10 -1.90 -2.47
C VAL A 203 -6.61 -1.65 -2.49
N LEU A 204 -7.14 -1.00 -1.46
CA LEU A 204 -8.53 -0.56 -1.38
C LEU A 204 -8.59 0.98 -1.26
N GLU A 205 -9.10 1.65 -2.29
CA GLU A 205 -9.16 3.13 -2.41
C GLU A 205 -10.58 3.63 -2.75
N ASP A 206 -11.37 4.24 -1.88
CA ASP A 206 -11.27 4.43 -0.42
C ASP A 206 -12.28 3.49 0.28
N VAL A 207 -11.88 2.86 1.39
CA VAL A 207 -12.70 1.85 2.10
C VAL A 207 -13.92 2.47 2.78
N ASP A 208 -13.82 3.73 3.18
CA ASP A 208 -14.90 4.46 3.85
C ASP A 208 -16.08 4.81 2.92
N ALA A 209 -15.93 4.66 1.60
CA ALA A 209 -17.00 4.83 0.61
C ALA A 209 -18.24 3.97 0.92
N PHE A 210 -18.06 2.81 1.57
CA PHE A 210 -19.15 1.88 1.89
C PHE A 210 -19.79 2.11 3.26
N VAL A 211 -19.20 2.95 4.12
CA VAL A 211 -19.62 3.08 5.53
C VAL A 211 -21.07 3.51 5.66
N TRP A 212 -21.50 4.49 4.85
CA TRP A 212 -22.89 4.95 4.87
C TRP A 212 -23.87 3.85 4.45
N ALA A 213 -23.56 3.11 3.39
CA ALA A 213 -24.40 2.01 2.90
C ALA A 213 -24.50 0.86 3.93
N ILE A 214 -23.40 0.55 4.63
CA ILE A 214 -23.41 -0.46 5.71
C ILE A 214 -24.32 -0.01 6.86
N ARG A 215 -24.23 1.27 7.25
CA ARG A 215 -25.06 1.84 8.32
C ARG A 215 -26.54 1.90 7.94
N SER A 216 -26.87 2.34 6.72
CA SER A 216 -28.27 2.48 6.28
C SER A 216 -29.00 1.13 6.21
N ASN A 217 -28.32 0.06 5.78
CA ASN A 217 -28.87 -1.31 5.82
C ASN A 217 -29.24 -1.77 7.25
N THR A 218 -28.55 -1.24 8.26
CA THR A 218 -28.86 -1.49 9.67
C THR A 218 -30.21 -0.89 10.06
N HIS A 219 -30.42 0.38 9.70
CA HIS A 219 -31.67 1.09 9.98
C HIS A 219 -32.86 0.44 9.28
N ILE A 220 -32.70 0.00 8.03
CA ILE A 220 -33.75 -0.71 7.29
C ILE A 220 -34.08 -2.04 7.98
N SER A 221 -33.07 -2.79 8.43
CA SER A 221 -33.26 -4.07 9.13
C SER A 221 -33.99 -3.88 10.46
N GLN A 222 -33.68 -2.81 11.20
CA GLN A 222 -34.35 -2.45 12.46
C GLN A 222 -35.83 -2.12 12.28
N LEU A 223 -36.20 -1.46 11.18
CA LEU A 223 -37.62 -1.18 10.87
C LEU A 223 -38.42 -2.46 10.61
N HIS A 224 -37.78 -3.51 10.08
CA HIS A 224 -38.45 -4.78 9.78
C HIS A 224 -38.43 -5.76 10.96
N GLN A 225 -37.49 -5.65 11.91
CA GLN A 225 -37.36 -6.53 13.07
C GLN A 225 -36.91 -5.79 14.34
N PRO A 226 -37.83 -5.10 15.04
CA PRO A 226 -37.50 -4.24 16.18
C PRO A 226 -37.01 -4.99 17.43
N ASN A 227 -37.26 -6.30 17.55
CA ASN A 227 -36.92 -7.11 18.73
C ASN A 227 -35.61 -7.92 18.57
N SER A 228 -34.88 -7.76 17.47
CA SER A 228 -33.60 -8.45 17.27
C SER A 228 -32.46 -7.73 18.02
N THR A 229 -31.57 -8.50 18.65
CA THR A 229 -30.34 -7.97 19.26
C THR A 229 -29.53 -7.25 18.19
N THR A 230 -29.30 -5.94 18.36
CA THR A 230 -28.64 -5.10 17.36
C THR A 230 -27.16 -5.44 17.25
N GLN A 231 -26.81 -6.35 16.34
CA GLN A 231 -25.42 -6.54 15.93
C GLN A 231 -24.92 -5.26 15.25
N ASN A 232 -23.77 -4.76 15.71
CA ASN A 232 -23.09 -3.63 15.09
C ASN A 232 -22.61 -4.05 13.69
N THR A 233 -23.33 -3.64 12.65
CA THR A 233 -23.05 -4.01 11.25
C THR A 233 -21.69 -3.57 10.76
N LEU A 234 -21.13 -2.47 11.28
CA LEU A 234 -19.75 -2.06 10.99
C LEU A 234 -18.74 -3.03 11.59
N SER A 235 -19.03 -3.58 12.77
CA SER A 235 -18.20 -4.63 13.38
C SER A 235 -18.21 -5.89 12.52
N THR A 236 -19.40 -6.32 12.09
CA THR A 236 -19.54 -7.47 11.17
C THR A 236 -18.83 -7.23 9.85
N ALA A 237 -19.02 -6.06 9.23
CA ALA A 237 -18.34 -5.69 7.98
C ALA A 237 -16.82 -5.61 8.17
N SER A 238 -16.35 -5.05 9.28
CA SER A 238 -14.92 -5.01 9.63
C SER A 238 -14.35 -6.41 9.71
N ALA A 239 -14.97 -7.30 10.50
CA ALA A 239 -14.51 -8.67 10.68
C ALA A 239 -14.49 -9.45 9.36
N GLN A 240 -15.51 -9.29 8.52
CA GLN A 240 -15.57 -9.91 7.19
C GLN A 240 -14.42 -9.43 6.30
N LEU A 241 -14.18 -8.12 6.25
CA LEU A 241 -13.13 -7.54 5.42
C LEU A 241 -11.75 -7.97 5.90
N THR A 242 -11.44 -7.83 7.19
CA THR A 242 -10.11 -8.11 7.70
C THR A 242 -9.78 -9.59 7.69
N SER A 243 -10.76 -10.48 7.93
CA SER A 243 -10.59 -11.92 7.76
C SER A 243 -10.28 -12.30 6.30
N LEU A 244 -11.01 -11.72 5.34
CA LEU A 244 -10.76 -11.97 3.91
C LEU A 244 -9.40 -11.43 3.48
N LEU A 245 -9.06 -10.20 3.88
CA LEU A 245 -7.75 -9.61 3.57
C LEU A 245 -6.63 -10.46 4.17
N HIS A 246 -6.72 -10.84 5.44
CA HIS A 246 -5.72 -11.69 6.09
C HIS A 246 -5.48 -13.00 5.33
N ARG A 247 -6.55 -13.68 4.92
CA ARG A 247 -6.46 -14.90 4.12
C ARG A 247 -5.78 -14.66 2.77
N LEU A 248 -6.19 -13.61 2.05
CA LEU A 248 -5.64 -13.32 0.71
C LEU A 248 -4.19 -12.84 0.77
N THR A 249 -3.85 -12.01 1.76
CA THR A 249 -2.48 -11.53 1.95
C THR A 249 -1.54 -12.66 2.35
N THR A 250 -2.02 -13.63 3.13
CA THR A 250 -1.27 -14.85 3.44
C THR A 250 -1.10 -15.71 2.20
N GLN A 251 -2.21 -16.02 1.51
CA GLN A 251 -2.23 -16.87 0.32
C GLN A 251 -1.33 -16.34 -0.81
N PHE A 252 -1.36 -15.04 -1.07
CA PHE A 252 -0.53 -14.42 -2.11
C PHE A 252 0.82 -13.94 -1.58
N SER A 253 1.07 -14.06 -0.27
CA SER A 253 2.19 -13.44 0.42
C SER A 253 2.32 -11.98 -0.03
N CYS A 254 1.33 -11.13 0.21
CA CYS A 254 1.36 -9.73 -0.24
C CYS A 254 0.84 -8.80 0.85
N SER A 255 1.14 -7.50 0.72
CA SER A 255 0.61 -6.53 1.67
C SER A 255 -0.82 -6.11 1.34
N ALA A 256 -1.51 -5.55 2.34
CA ALA A 256 -2.79 -4.86 2.15
C ALA A 256 -2.55 -3.37 2.36
N ILE A 257 -3.07 -2.52 1.46
CA ILE A 257 -2.99 -1.06 1.59
C ILE A 257 -4.41 -0.51 1.52
N LEU A 258 -4.85 0.14 2.60
CA LEU A 258 -6.19 0.71 2.69
C LEU A 258 -6.08 2.23 2.76
N THR A 259 -6.92 2.94 2.03
CA THR A 259 -7.07 4.39 2.18
C THR A 259 -8.44 4.73 2.75
N SER A 260 -8.49 5.73 3.64
CA SER A 260 -9.73 6.20 4.26
C SER A 260 -9.59 7.60 4.83
N HIS A 261 -10.73 8.22 5.14
CA HIS A 261 -10.79 9.39 5.99
C HIS A 261 -10.94 8.98 7.44
N SER A 262 -10.30 9.76 8.30
CA SER A 262 -10.48 9.66 9.74
C SER A 262 -11.88 10.13 10.13
N THR A 263 -12.46 9.48 11.13
CA THR A 263 -13.71 9.90 11.78
C THR A 263 -13.56 11.22 12.53
N THR A 264 -12.36 11.54 13.00
CA THR A 264 -12.05 12.83 13.63
C THR A 264 -10.72 13.41 13.13
N PRO A 265 -10.52 14.73 13.18
CA PRO A 265 -9.35 15.37 12.56
C PRO A 265 -8.03 15.04 13.27
N THR A 266 -8.11 14.72 14.55
CA THR A 266 -6.95 14.55 15.43
C THR A 266 -6.66 13.09 15.74
N SER A 267 -7.65 12.20 15.75
CA SER A 267 -7.43 10.81 16.16
C SER A 267 -6.84 9.92 15.07
N PHE A 268 -6.98 10.32 13.80
CA PHE A 268 -6.60 9.51 12.64
C PHE A 268 -7.16 8.08 12.70
N ARG A 269 -8.40 7.90 13.15
CA ARG A 269 -9.06 6.60 13.23
C ARG A 269 -10.02 6.39 12.06
N PRO A 270 -9.87 5.31 11.29
CA PRO A 270 -10.77 5.05 10.18
C PRO A 270 -12.13 4.61 10.71
N ALA A 271 -13.18 4.80 9.92
CA ALA A 271 -14.49 4.22 10.22
C ALA A 271 -14.54 2.70 9.94
N LEU A 272 -13.61 2.20 9.12
CA LEU A 272 -13.46 0.80 8.74
C LEU A 272 -12.04 0.57 8.20
N PRO A 273 -11.35 -0.54 8.57
CA PRO A 273 -11.74 -1.53 9.56
C PRO A 273 -11.66 -0.98 11.00
N LEU A 274 -12.44 -1.56 11.90
CA LEU A 274 -12.47 -1.22 13.33
C LEU A 274 -11.36 -1.94 14.11
N SER A 275 -11.02 -3.16 13.69
CA SER A 275 -9.98 -3.98 14.29
C SER A 275 -9.40 -4.95 13.26
N TRP A 276 -8.16 -5.36 13.50
CA TRP A 276 -7.44 -6.36 12.72
C TRP A 276 -7.26 -7.65 13.52
N PRO A 277 -7.12 -8.82 12.84
CA PRO A 277 -6.69 -10.06 13.46
C PRO A 277 -5.38 -9.87 14.25
N GLN A 278 -5.20 -10.62 15.34
CA GLN A 278 -4.08 -10.44 16.26
C GLN A 278 -2.71 -10.72 15.63
N ASP A 279 -2.68 -11.60 14.64
CA ASP A 279 -1.52 -12.01 13.85
C ASP A 279 -1.21 -11.05 12.69
N MET A 280 -2.04 -10.04 12.46
CA MET A 280 -1.89 -9.09 11.36
C MET A 280 -1.33 -7.75 11.86
N SER A 281 -0.04 -7.50 11.57
CA SER A 281 0.61 -6.23 11.91
C SER A 281 0.26 -5.14 10.90
N VAL A 282 -0.45 -4.10 11.36
CA VAL A 282 -0.88 -2.98 10.52
C VAL A 282 -0.24 -1.68 10.98
N THR A 283 0.50 -1.04 10.07
CA THR A 283 1.05 0.29 10.27
C THR A 283 0.07 1.32 9.75
N ARG A 284 -0.29 2.26 10.61
CA ARG A 284 -1.18 3.37 10.26
C ARG A 284 -0.35 4.62 10.01
N LEU A 285 -0.48 5.18 8.81
CA LEU A 285 0.16 6.42 8.43
C LEU A 285 -0.89 7.50 8.22
N ALA A 286 -0.70 8.63 8.89
CA ALA A 286 -1.48 9.82 8.67
C ALA A 286 -0.88 10.60 7.50
N VAL A 287 -1.74 11.09 6.61
CA VAL A 287 -1.36 11.90 5.46
C VAL A 287 -2.22 13.17 5.45
N ARG A 288 -1.56 14.33 5.41
CA ARG A 288 -2.27 15.60 5.24
C ARG A 288 -1.45 16.58 4.41
N ARG A 289 -2.15 17.57 3.86
CA ARG A 289 -1.49 18.73 3.27
C ARG A 289 -0.80 19.54 4.37
N VAL A 290 0.43 19.98 4.11
CA VAL A 290 1.14 20.87 5.03
C VAL A 290 0.39 22.20 5.06
N GLY A 291 -0.11 22.57 6.24
CA GLY A 291 -0.83 23.82 6.44
C GLY A 291 0.08 25.03 6.35
N VAL A 292 -0.46 26.16 5.94
CA VAL A 292 0.19 27.45 6.12
C VAL A 292 -0.11 27.93 7.53
N ASN A 293 0.93 28.27 8.30
CA ASN A 293 0.74 28.88 9.61
C ASN A 293 -0.18 30.10 9.50
N LYS A 294 -1.20 30.18 10.34
CA LYS A 294 -2.05 31.38 10.44
C LYS A 294 -1.17 32.59 10.79
N PHE A 295 -1.60 33.79 10.39
CA PHE A 295 -0.95 35.00 10.88
C PHE A 295 -1.00 35.02 12.40
N LYS A 296 0.08 35.49 13.03
CA LYS A 296 0.07 35.71 14.47
C LYS A 296 -1.03 36.74 14.78
N PRO A 297 -1.75 36.58 15.90
CA PRO A 297 -2.63 37.65 16.36
C PRO A 297 -1.84 38.96 16.41
N GLN A 298 -2.44 40.06 15.93
CA GLN A 298 -1.84 41.41 15.89
C GLN A 298 -0.76 41.68 14.82
N VAL A 299 -0.61 40.83 13.79
CA VAL A 299 0.23 41.18 12.62
C VAL A 299 -0.37 42.39 11.89
N SER A 300 0.45 43.33 11.42
CA SER A 300 -0.03 44.46 10.62
C SER A 300 -0.47 44.00 9.22
N VAL A 301 -1.28 44.79 8.52
CA VAL A 301 -1.72 44.48 7.15
C VAL A 301 -0.52 44.44 6.20
N GLU A 302 0.42 45.37 6.35
CA GLU A 302 1.64 45.48 5.56
C GLU A 302 2.57 44.29 5.78
N GLU A 303 2.70 43.85 7.03
CA GLU A 303 3.49 42.66 7.39
C GLU A 303 2.82 41.38 6.87
N ALA A 304 1.49 41.28 6.94
CA ALA A 304 0.73 40.18 6.35
C ALA A 304 0.88 40.11 4.82
N GLU A 305 0.89 41.26 4.12
CA GLU A 305 1.13 41.34 2.68
C GLU A 305 2.56 40.97 2.30
N GLY A 306 3.56 41.39 3.08
CA GLY A 306 4.95 40.97 2.91
C GLY A 306 5.16 39.46 3.08
N GLU A 307 4.40 38.83 3.99
CA GLU A 307 4.42 37.38 4.19
C GLU A 307 3.53 36.60 3.21
N ARG A 308 2.60 37.27 2.50
CA ARG A 308 1.63 36.64 1.59
C ARG A 308 2.30 35.88 0.47
N ALA A 309 3.33 36.44 -0.18
CA ALA A 309 4.03 35.78 -1.29
C ALA A 309 4.73 34.49 -0.84
N LYS A 310 5.44 34.52 0.30
CA LYS A 310 6.12 33.35 0.91
C LYS A 310 5.11 32.28 1.33
N ARG A 311 3.96 32.69 1.85
CA ARG A 311 2.87 31.78 2.23
C ARG A 311 2.16 31.17 1.03
N TRP A 312 1.90 31.95 -0.01
CA TRP A 312 1.30 31.47 -1.25
C TRP A 312 2.20 30.48 -1.97
N GLU A 313 3.52 30.66 -1.86
CA GLU A 313 4.51 29.70 -2.32
C GLU A 313 4.42 28.35 -1.57
N VAL A 314 4.20 28.35 -0.25
CA VAL A 314 3.97 27.11 0.51
C VAL A 314 2.67 26.40 0.06
N VAL A 315 1.59 27.15 -0.20
CA VAL A 315 0.34 26.59 -0.76
C VAL A 315 0.57 26.05 -2.17
N SER A 316 1.23 26.80 -3.04
CA SER A 316 1.40 26.48 -4.47
C SER A 316 2.32 25.28 -4.70
N ARG A 317 3.24 24.99 -3.77
CA ARG A 317 4.20 23.88 -3.87
C ARG A 317 3.61 22.47 -3.69
N GLY A 318 2.31 22.35 -3.35
CA GLY A 318 1.65 21.04 -3.24
C GLY A 318 2.35 20.10 -2.24
N ARG A 319 2.74 20.62 -1.07
CA ARG A 319 3.46 19.88 -0.03
C ARG A 319 2.51 19.09 0.87
N PHE A 320 2.88 17.87 1.18
CA PHE A 320 2.15 16.93 2.02
C PHE A 320 3.10 16.27 3.00
N GLU A 321 2.63 16.01 4.21
CA GLU A 321 3.38 15.25 5.20
C GLU A 321 2.70 13.91 5.46
N CYS A 322 3.53 12.89 5.68
CA CYS A 322 3.15 11.54 6.01
C CYS A 322 3.92 11.09 7.26
N TRP A 323 3.24 10.55 8.26
CA TRP A 323 3.88 10.09 9.50
C TRP A 323 3.13 8.90 10.11
N LYS A 324 3.83 8.13 10.93
CA LYS A 324 3.25 7.00 11.64
C LYS A 324 2.42 7.45 12.83
N VAL A 325 1.21 6.89 12.95
CA VAL A 325 0.25 7.22 14.00
C VAL A 325 0.46 6.30 15.21
N VAL A 326 0.56 6.88 16.40
CA VAL A 326 0.60 6.16 17.70
C VAL A 326 -0.46 6.69 18.66
N GLY A 327 -1.06 5.78 19.44
CA GLY A 327 -2.07 6.15 20.43
C GLY A 327 -3.30 6.84 19.82
N VAL A 328 -3.74 7.95 20.45
CA VAL A 328 -4.91 8.73 19.98
C VAL A 328 -4.44 9.82 19.02
N GLY A 329 -3.89 9.41 17.87
CA GLY A 329 -3.46 10.34 16.82
C GLY A 329 -2.13 11.06 17.07
N GLY A 330 -1.34 10.57 18.02
CA GLY A 330 0.03 11.00 18.23
C GLY A 330 0.91 10.64 17.03
N LYS A 331 2.04 11.33 16.92
CA LYS A 331 3.04 11.11 15.87
C LYS A 331 4.20 10.29 16.45
N ASP A 332 4.53 9.18 15.80
CA ASP A 332 5.67 8.32 16.15
C ASP A 332 6.88 8.77 15.35
N GLY A 333 7.84 9.40 16.03
CA GLY A 333 9.07 9.92 15.42
C GLY A 333 8.84 11.00 14.36
N GLU A 334 9.85 11.20 13.51
CA GLU A 334 9.75 12.10 12.37
C GLU A 334 9.04 11.40 11.20
N GLY A 335 8.15 12.14 10.55
CA GLY A 335 7.54 11.71 9.30
C GLY A 335 8.37 12.20 8.12
N PHE A 336 7.85 12.02 6.91
CA PHE A 336 8.46 12.60 5.71
C PHE A 336 7.50 13.54 4.99
N VAL A 337 8.07 14.41 4.18
CA VAL A 337 7.34 15.35 3.34
C VAL A 337 7.47 14.91 1.88
N PHE A 338 6.40 15.06 1.12
CA PHE A 338 6.41 14.86 -0.33
C PHE A 338 5.67 15.97 -1.05
N ARG A 339 6.06 16.23 -2.29
CA ARG A 339 5.43 17.20 -3.18
C ARG A 339 4.63 16.50 -4.26
N VAL A 340 3.46 17.05 -4.54
CA VAL A 340 2.63 16.67 -5.68
C VAL A 340 2.64 17.82 -6.67
N GLY A 341 3.25 17.57 -7.83
CA GLY A 341 3.28 18.53 -8.93
C GLY A 341 2.61 17.96 -10.19
N GLY A 342 2.44 18.81 -11.20
CA GLY A 342 1.89 18.40 -12.50
C GLY A 342 2.67 17.24 -13.12
N ARG A 343 4.00 17.23 -12.94
CA ARG A 343 4.89 16.20 -13.51
C ARG A 343 4.97 14.91 -12.69
N GLY A 344 4.60 14.87 -11.41
CA GLY A 344 4.72 13.64 -10.60
C GLY A 344 4.60 13.86 -9.10
N VAL A 345 5.11 12.88 -8.34
CA VAL A 345 5.18 12.91 -6.87
C VAL A 345 6.64 12.69 -6.48
N ARG A 346 7.18 13.51 -5.58
CA ARG A 346 8.58 13.42 -5.13
C ARG A 346 8.66 13.57 -3.61
N VAL A 347 9.42 12.70 -2.96
CA VAL A 347 9.77 12.83 -1.55
C VAL A 347 10.80 13.94 -1.41
N GLU A 348 10.65 14.80 -0.41
CA GLU A 348 11.67 15.76 -0.04
C GLU A 348 12.73 15.03 0.78
N GLU A 349 13.98 15.05 0.31
CA GLU A 349 15.12 14.66 1.13
C GLU A 349 15.30 15.75 2.20
N GLY A 350 15.48 15.33 3.46
CA GLY A 350 15.46 16.23 4.61
C GLY A 350 16.38 17.44 4.42
N ALA A 351 15.83 18.63 4.61
CA ALA A 351 16.62 19.78 5.03
C ALA A 351 16.65 19.71 6.56
N GLU A 352 17.83 19.46 7.12
CA GLU A 352 18.12 19.79 8.52
C GLU A 352 17.82 21.26 8.80
#